data_AF-A0A2Z2PRV9-F1
#
_entry.id   AF-A0A2Z2PRV9-F1
#
_cell.length_a   1.000
_cell.length_b   1.000
_cell.length_c   1.000
_cell.angle_alpha   90.00
_cell.angle_beta   90.00
_cell.angle_gamma   90.00
#
_symmetry.space_group_name_H-M   'P 1'
#
loop_
_entity.id
_entity.type
_entity.pdbx_description
1 polymer ?
#
loop_
_entity_poly.entity_id
_entity_poly.type
_entity_poly.pdbx_seq_one_letter_code
_entity_poly.pdbx_strand_id
1 'polypeptide(L)' 'MRIDGYRITSDGTLAFADQHFTIDRDGKPILQFLRYQIRLDGDAELTMVVFNMPSYERKGTSLAYKCAISHGLSFFAP' A
#
# COMPACT_ATOMS: atom_id res chain seq x y z
N MET A 1 -6.00 7.15 4.98
CA MET A 1 -6.55 6.16 4.02
C MET A 1 -7.73 5.47 4.68
N ARG A 2 -8.84 5.30 3.97
CA ARG A 2 -9.96 4.45 4.39
C ARG A 2 -9.80 3.10 3.69
N ILE A 3 -10.04 2.01 4.42
CA ILE A 3 -9.97 0.66 3.84
C ILE A 3 -11.36 0.33 3.32
N ASP A 4 -11.52 0.37 2.00
CA ASP A 4 -12.82 0.08 1.35
C ASP A 4 -13.06 -1.43 1.20
N GLY A 5 -12.00 -2.19 0.93
CA GLY A 5 -12.05 -3.65 0.80
C GLY A 5 -10.81 -4.30 1.40
N TYR A 6 -11.01 -5.41 2.08
CA TYR A 6 -9.95 -6.19 2.69
C TYR A 6 -10.23 -7.69 2.60
N ARG A 7 -9.18 -8.49 2.79
CA ARG A 7 -9.26 -9.94 2.97
C ARG A 7 -8.51 -10.31 4.23
N ILE A 8 -9.06 -11.25 4.99
CA ILE A 8 -8.32 -11.97 6.03
C ILE A 8 -7.92 -13.33 5.44
N THR A 9 -6.64 -13.65 5.44
CA THR A 9 -6.13 -14.95 4.96
C THR A 9 -6.25 -16.02 6.04
N SER A 10 -6.05 -17.29 5.66
CA SER A 10 -6.20 -18.43 6.58
C SER A 10 -5.23 -18.42 7.76
N ASP A 11 -4.09 -17.75 7.62
CA ASP A 11 -3.10 -17.51 8.68
C ASP A 11 -3.43 -16.28 9.56
N GLY A 12 -4.56 -15.62 9.32
CA GLY A 12 -5.01 -14.44 10.06
C GLY A 12 -4.43 -13.11 9.57
N THR A 13 -3.64 -13.09 8.50
CA THR A 13 -3.09 -11.83 7.96
C THR A 13 -4.22 -10.97 7.37
N LEU A 14 -4.33 -9.72 7.82
CA LEU A 14 -5.17 -8.70 7.20
C LEU A 14 -4.43 -8.15 5.98
N ALA A 15 -5.03 -8.32 4.80
CA ALA A 15 -4.51 -7.80 3.54
C ALA A 15 -5.49 -6.84 2.87
N PHE A 16 -5.01 -5.69 2.44
CA PHE A 16 -5.79 -4.73 1.65
C PHE A 16 -4.89 -3.98 0.68
N ALA A 17 -5.50 -3.29 -0.27
CA ALA A 17 -4.79 -2.50 -1.26
C ALA A 17 -5.48 -1.15 -1.47
N ASP A 18 -4.70 -0.19 -1.94
CA ASP A 18 -5.16 1.14 -2.31
C ASP A 18 -4.54 1.54 -3.66
N GLN A 19 -5.27 2.35 -4.40
CA GLN A 19 -4.81 2.97 -5.63
C GLN A 19 -4.82 4.48 -5.46
N HIS A 20 -3.66 5.09 -5.62
CA HIS A 20 -3.51 6.53 -5.50
C HIS A 20 -3.00 7.12 -6.81
N PHE A 21 -3.88 7.81 -7.54
CA PHE A 21 -3.51 8.60 -8.71
C PHE A 21 -2.98 9.96 -8.25
N THR A 22 -1.79 10.35 -8.72
CA THR A 22 -1.14 11.59 -8.29
C THR A 22 -0.14 12.09 -9.33
N ILE A 23 0.52 13.20 -9.04
CA ILE A 23 1.62 13.75 -9.84
C ILE A 23 2.95 13.48 -9.11
N ASP A 24 3.95 13.00 -9.84
CA ASP A 24 5.27 12.76 -9.29
C ASP A 24 6.14 14.04 -9.17
N ARG A 25 7.37 13.88 -8.69
CA ARG A 25 8.32 14.99 -8.51
C ARG A 25 8.76 15.66 -9.83
N ASP A 26 8.60 14.98 -10.96
CA ASP A 26 8.93 15.48 -12.28
C ASP A 26 7.71 16.16 -12.95
N GLY A 27 6.58 16.26 -12.24
CA GLY A 27 5.34 16.83 -12.76
C GLY A 27 4.54 15.88 -13.65
N LYS A 28 4.87 14.59 -13.68
CA LYS A 28 4.19 13.60 -14.54
C LYS A 28 3.10 12.84 -13.79
N PRO A 29 1.96 12.52 -14.43
CA PRO A 29 0.91 11.73 -13.81
C PRO A 29 1.37 10.29 -13.62
N ILE A 30 1.09 9.77 -12.43
CA ILE A 30 1.42 8.40 -12.01
C ILE A 30 0.25 7.76 -11.27
N LEU A 31 0.22 6.43 -11.31
CA LEU A 31 -0.67 5.62 -10.49
C LEU A 31 0.17 4.79 -9.51
N GLN A 32 -0.07 4.96 -8.21
CA GLN A 32 0.56 4.19 -7.16
C GLN A 32 -0.38 3.08 -6.71
N PHE A 33 0.08 1.83 -6.75
CA PHE A 33 -0.60 0.69 -6.14
C PHE A 33 0.10 0.33 -4.85
N LEU A 34 -0.61 0.51 -3.73
CA LEU A 34 -0.15 0.18 -2.40
C LEU A 34 -0.80 -1.12 -1.95
N ARG A 35 -0.02 -2.03 -1.36
CA ARG A 35 -0.51 -3.28 -0.77
C ARG A 35 0.00 -3.40 0.65
N TYR A 36 -0.92 -3.69 1.55
CA TYR A 36 -0.68 -3.82 2.97
C TYR A 36 -0.92 -5.27 3.39
N GLN A 37 -0.02 -5.81 4.21
CA GLN A 37 -0.17 -7.10 4.87
C GLN A 37 0.16 -6.90 6.34
N ILE A 38 -0.80 -7.19 7.24
CA ILE A 38 -0.64 -7.04 8.68
C ILE A 38 -0.87 -8.41 9.31
N ARG A 39 0.18 -8.93 9.95
CA ARG A 39 0.17 -10.21 10.65
C ARG A 39 -0.46 -10.09 12.02
N LEU A 40 -0.83 -11.23 12.61
CA LEU A 40 -1.47 -11.30 13.92
C LEU A 40 -0.61 -10.77 15.08
N ASP A 41 0.72 -10.85 14.93
CA ASP A 41 1.67 -10.28 15.89
C ASP A 41 1.82 -8.76 15.77
N GLY A 42 1.15 -8.14 14.80
CA GLY A 42 1.18 -6.71 14.54
C GLY A 42 2.28 -6.28 13.58
N ASP A 43 3.15 -7.19 13.11
CA ASP A 43 4.10 -6.89 12.03
C ASP A 43 3.35 -6.56 10.74
N ALA A 44 3.81 -5.54 10.05
CA ALA A 44 3.20 -5.07 8.83
C ALA A 44 4.22 -4.86 7.71
N GLU A 45 3.81 -5.20 6.49
CA GLU A 45 4.56 -4.89 5.27
C GLU A 45 3.68 -4.06 4.33
N LEU A 46 4.23 -2.93 3.92
CA LEU A 46 3.68 -2.08 2.86
C LEU A 46 4.56 -2.22 1.62
N THR A 47 3.98 -2.62 0.50
CA THR A 47 4.64 -2.59 -0.80
C THR A 47 3.97 -1.59 -1.73
N MET A 48 4.77 -0.85 -2.50
CA MET A 48 4.28 0.11 -3.48
C MET A 48 4.88 -0.18 -4.85
N VAL A 49 4.01 -0.20 -5.86
CA VAL A 49 4.38 -0.23 -7.29
C VAL A 49 3.85 1.05 -7.92
N VAL A 50 4.69 1.73 -8.71
CA VAL A 50 4.30 2.96 -9.41
C VAL A 50 4.24 2.68 -10.90
N PHE A 51 3.24 3.24 -11.57
CA PHE A 51 3.08 3.19 -13.01
C PHE A 51 3.02 4.60 -13.60
N ASN A 52 3.67 4.78 -14.75
CA ASN A 52 3.51 5.98 -15.57
C ASN A 52 2.10 6.02 -16.15
N MET A 53 1.51 7.21 -16.24
CA MET A 53 0.24 7.41 -16.93
C MET A 53 0.46 8.18 -18.24
N PRO A 54 -0.26 7.83 -19.32
CA PRO A 54 -1.31 6.81 -19.40
C PRO A 54 -0.79 5.41 -19.79
N SER A 55 0.52 5.21 -19.95
CA SER A 55 1.06 3.96 -20.53
C SER A 55 0.92 2.73 -19.64
N TYR A 56 0.73 2.92 -18.33
CA TYR A 56 0.80 1.86 -17.31
C TYR A 56 2.13 1.09 -17.31
N GLU A 57 3.19 1.67 -17.86
CA GLU A 57 4.54 1.12 -17.71
C GLU A 57 5.03 1.35 -16.29
N ARG A 58 5.66 0.33 -15.70
CA ARG A 58 6.19 0.42 -14.33
C ARG A 58 7.27 1.50 -14.25
N LYS A 59 7.10 2.45 -13.34
CA LYS A 59 8.09 3.49 -13.03
C LYS A 59 8.97 3.02 -11.87
N GLY A 60 10.26 2.78 -12.17
CA GLY A 60 11.26 2.44 -11.16
C GLY A 60 11.06 1.07 -10.51
N THR A 61 11.68 0.88 -9.35
CA THR A 61 11.58 -0.34 -8.55
C THR A 61 10.41 -0.27 -7.58
N SER A 62 9.94 -1.44 -7.13
CA SER A 62 8.97 -1.48 -6.02
C SER A 62 9.65 -1.02 -4.74
N LEU A 63 8.90 -0.29 -3.93
CA LEU A 63 9.29 0.02 -2.56
C LEU A 63 8.63 -0.97 -1.61
N ALA A 64 9.35 -1.35 -0.55
CA ALA A 64 8.85 -2.18 0.52
C ALA A 64 9.25 -1.55 1.86
N TYR A 65 8.27 -1.38 2.74
CA TYR A 65 8.46 -0.83 4.08
C TYR A 65 7.97 -1.85 5.09
N LYS A 66 8.81 -2.13 6.09
CA LYS A 66 8.43 -2.90 7.26
C LYS A 66 8.06 -1.95 8.38
N CYS A 67 6.89 -2.13 8.96
CA CYS A 67 6.39 -1.38 10.10
C CYS A 67 5.65 -2.33 11.04
N ALA A 68 5.10 -1.79 12.13
CA ALA A 68 4.23 -2.56 13.02
C ALA A 68 3.10 -1.67 13.53
N ILE A 69 2.04 -2.30 14.07
CA ILE A 69 0.98 -1.57 14.77
C ILE A 69 1.59 -0.75 15.91
N SER A 70 1.17 0.51 16.01
CA SER A 70 1.68 1.53 16.94
C SER A 70 3.13 1.98 16.66
N HIS A 71 3.80 1.42 15.65
CA HIS A 71 5.16 1.78 15.23
C HIS A 71 5.21 1.96 13.71
N GLY A 72 4.73 3.14 13.26
CA GLY A 72 4.65 3.48 11.84
C GLY A 72 3.33 3.11 11.15
N LEU A 73 2.44 2.36 11.82
CA LEU A 73 1.08 2.08 11.38
C LEU A 73 0.09 2.27 12.54
N SER A 74 -1.08 2.83 12.27
CA SER A 74 -2.16 2.97 13.25
C SER A 74 -3.51 2.81 12.57
N PHE A 75 -4.44 2.16 13.28
CA PHE A 75 -5.81 1.96 12.84
C PHE A 75 -6.74 2.80 13.71
N PHE A 76 -7.76 3.37 13.08
CA PHE A 76 -8.80 4.15 13.75
C PHE A 76 -10.15 3.67 13.23
N ALA A 77 -11.09 3.43 14.15
CA ALA A 77 -12.48 3.24 13.79
C ALA A 77 -13.17 4.62 13.72
N PRO A 78 -14.18 4.79 12.86
CA PRO A 78 -14.99 6.00 12.82
C PRO A 78 -15.65 6.34 14.17
#